data_AF-A0A392S189-F1
#
_entry.id   AF-A0A392S189-F1
#
_cell.length_a   1.000
_cell.length_b   1.000
_cell.length_c   1.000
_cell.angle_alpha   90.00
_cell.angle_beta   90.00
_cell.angle_gamma   90.00
#
_symmetry.space_group_name_H-M   'P 1'
#
loop_
_entity.id
_entity.type
_entity.pdbx_description
1 polymer ?
#
loop_
_entity_poly.entity_id
_entity_poly.type
_entity_poly.pdbx_seq_one_letter_code
_entity_poly.pdbx_strand_id
1 'polypeptide(L)' 'AVQVNTTDDMKKYLLERGLRPSSDFAKDVGIEKPRSLAELLAKSQAYIQYEEREFAKTIRHSWPGDSPPPRE' A
#
# COMPACT_ATOMS: atom_id res chain seq x y z
N ALA A 1 -2.71 4.72 0.06
CA ALA A 1 -2.50 3.60 -0.87
C ALA A 1 -3.56 3.66 -1.96
N VAL A 2 -3.19 3.42 -3.23
CA VAL A 2 -4.17 3.20 -4.30
C VAL A 2 -4.71 1.78 -4.11
N GLN A 3 -5.93 1.65 -3.61
CA GLN A 3 -6.58 0.35 -3.44
C GLN A 3 -7.16 -0.08 -4.79
N VAL A 4 -6.51 -1.03 -5.46
CA VAL A 4 -6.98 -1.56 -6.75
C VAL A 4 -7.74 -2.86 -6.51
N ASN A 5 -9.07 -2.77 -6.54
CA ASN A 5 -9.98 -3.92 -6.63
C ASN A 5 -9.81 -4.57 -8.02
N THR A 6 -8.93 -5.56 -8.09
CA THR A 6 -8.39 -6.07 -9.34
C THR A 6 -9.12 -7.36 -9.77
N THR A 7 -9.99 -7.26 -10.79
CA THR A 7 -10.54 -8.41 -11.52
C THR A 7 -9.39 -9.21 -12.17
N ASP A 8 -9.56 -10.51 -12.46
CA ASP A 8 -8.47 -11.33 -13.04
C ASP A 8 -7.91 -10.75 -14.36
N ASP A 9 -8.73 -10.06 -15.17
CA ASP A 9 -8.27 -9.32 -16.34
C ASP A 9 -7.28 -8.21 -15.99
N MET A 10 -7.52 -7.49 -14.90
CA MET A 10 -6.64 -6.42 -14.43
C MET A 10 -5.35 -6.99 -13.84
N LYS A 11 -5.39 -8.16 -13.19
CA LYS A 11 -4.16 -8.86 -12.75
C LYS A 11 -3.32 -9.28 -13.95
N LYS A 12 -3.96 -9.86 -14.96
CA LYS A 12 -3.30 -10.25 -16.22
C LYS A 12 -2.67 -9.05 -16.90
N TYR A 13 -3.39 -7.93 -17.00
CA TYR A 13 -2.85 -6.68 -17.54
C TYR A 13 -1.62 -6.19 -16.78
N LEU A 14 -1.66 -6.17 -15.45
CA LEU A 14 -0.54 -5.70 -14.63
C LEU A 14 0.72 -6.55 -14.84
N LEU A 15 0.58 -7.87 -14.87
CA LEU A 15 1.71 -8.79 -15.08
C LEU A 15 2.27 -8.72 -16.51
N GLU A 16 1.41 -8.64 -17.51
CA GLU A 16 1.83 -8.67 -18.91
C GLU A 16 2.34 -7.31 -19.41
N ARG A 17 1.78 -6.21 -18.91
CA ARG A 17 2.01 -4.85 -19.45
C ARG A 17 2.17 -3.76 -18.38
N GLY A 18 1.28 -3.70 -17.38
CA GLY A 18 1.17 -2.55 -16.47
C GLY A 18 2.36 -2.37 -15.52
N LEU A 19 3.04 -3.45 -15.12
CA LEU A 19 4.23 -3.37 -14.27
C LEU A 19 5.53 -3.45 -15.06
N ARG A 20 5.46 -3.48 -16.40
CA ARG A 20 6.68 -3.45 -17.22
C ARG A 20 7.40 -2.11 -17.00
N PRO A 21 8.75 -2.11 -16.96
CA PRO A 21 9.52 -0.88 -16.87
C PRO A 21 9.12 0.10 -17.99
N SER A 22 8.88 1.36 -17.63
CA SER A 22 8.50 2.45 -18.54
C SER A 22 7.09 2.37 -19.15
N SER A 23 6.24 1.44 -18.70
CA SER A 23 4.81 1.50 -19.05
C SER A 23 4.16 2.76 -18.48
N ASP A 24 3.14 3.27 -19.16
CA ASP A 24 2.44 4.48 -18.72
C ASP A 24 1.77 4.28 -17.36
N PHE A 25 1.23 3.07 -17.11
CA PHE A 25 0.73 2.70 -15.79
C PHE A 25 1.83 2.82 -14.72
N ALA A 26 2.99 2.18 -14.92
CA ALA A 26 4.09 2.25 -13.96
C ALA A 26 4.57 3.69 -13.71
N LYS A 27 4.56 4.56 -14.73
CA LYS A 27 4.87 5.99 -14.57
C LYS A 27 3.79 6.72 -13.76
N ASP A 28 2.53 6.56 -14.12
CA ASP A 28 1.40 7.23 -13.48
C ASP A 28 1.28 6.84 -12.00
N VAL A 29 1.60 5.59 -11.66
CA VAL A 29 1.61 5.12 -10.26
C VAL A 29 2.95 5.30 -9.55
N GLY A 30 3.96 5.87 -10.22
CA GLY A 30 5.27 6.15 -9.64
C GLY A 30 6.13 4.92 -9.35
N ILE A 31 5.86 3.78 -10.00
CA ILE A 31 6.71 2.58 -10.01
C ILE A 31 7.87 2.82 -10.97
N GLU A 32 8.79 3.67 -10.55
CA GLU A 32 10.05 3.93 -11.25
C GLU A 32 11.23 3.30 -10.51
N LYS A 33 12.23 2.87 -11.27
CA LYS A 33 13.49 2.41 -10.70
C LYS A 33 14.17 3.62 -10.03
N PRO A 34 14.55 3.53 -8.73
CA PRO A 34 15.24 4.62 -8.06
C PRO A 34 16.58 4.92 -8.78
N ARG A 35 16.89 6.21 -8.92
CA ARG A 35 18.09 6.69 -9.62
C ARG A 35 19.35 6.49 -8.80
N SER A 36 19.21 6.34 -7.48
CA SER A 36 20.32 6.11 -6.55
C SER A 36 19.91 5.20 -5.38
N LEU A 37 20.91 4.61 -4.70
CA LEU A 37 20.68 3.83 -3.48
C LEU A 37 20.06 4.68 -2.36
N ALA A 38 20.48 5.94 -2.22
CA ALA A 38 19.92 6.86 -1.22
C ALA A 38 18.42 7.11 -1.45
N GLU A 39 18.00 7.27 -2.70
CA GLU A 39 16.58 7.42 -3.06
C GLU A 39 15.78 6.17 -2.73
N LEU A 40 16.34 4.98 -3.01
CA LEU A 40 15.71 3.71 -2.64
C LEU A 40 15.51 3.64 -1.12
N LEU A 41 16.57 3.89 -0.34
CA LEU A 41 16.51 3.82 1.13
C LEU A 41 15.50 4.81 1.71
N ALA A 42 15.44 6.04 1.18
CA ALA A 42 14.47 7.04 1.62
C ALA A 42 13.03 6.59 1.35
N LYS A 43 12.75 6.05 0.15
CA LYS A 43 11.42 5.50 -0.19
C LYS A 43 11.06 4.29 0.67
N SER A 44 12.02 3.39 0.90
CA SER A 44 11.82 2.23 1.77
C SER A 44 11.50 2.63 3.21
N GLN A 45 12.23 3.61 3.76
CA GLN A 45 11.97 4.11 5.11
C GLN A 45 10.58 4.75 5.22
N ALA A 46 10.18 5.55 4.24
CA ALA A 46 8.84 6.14 4.19
C ALA A 46 7.74 5.07 4.12
N TYR A 47 7.96 3.99 3.37
CA TYR A 47 7.03 2.87 3.30
C TYR A 47 6.88 2.12 4.63
N ILE A 48 8.00 1.84 5.31
CA ILE A 48 8.00 1.20 6.64
C ILE A 48 7.15 2.04 7.62
N GLN A 49 7.38 3.35 7.67
CA GLN A 49 6.62 4.25 8.54
C GLN A 49 5.12 4.31 8.20
N TYR A 50 4.77 4.21 6.92
CA TYR A 50 3.39 4.13 6.48
C TYR A 50 2.72 2.86 7.01
N GLU A 51 3.35 1.70 6.81
CA GLU A 51 2.82 0.40 7.28
C GLU A 51 2.69 0.37 8.81
N GLU A 52 3.69 0.86 9.54
CA GLU A 52 3.62 0.98 11.01
C GLU A 52 2.43 1.84 11.45
N ARG A 53 2.18 2.95 10.74
CA ARG A 53 1.04 3.83 11.02
C ARG A 53 -0.29 3.15 10.70
N GLU A 54 -0.41 2.46 9.58
CA GLU A 54 -1.64 1.72 9.22
C GLU A 54 -1.92 0.58 10.19
N PHE A 55 -0.88 -0.13 10.63
CA PHE A 55 -0.99 -1.17 11.65
C PHE A 55 -1.46 -0.59 13.00
N ALA A 56 -0.87 0.53 13.43
CA ALA A 56 -1.28 1.22 14.65
C ALA A 56 -2.74 1.72 14.59
N LYS A 57 -3.19 2.22 13.44
CA LYS A 57 -4.61 2.57 13.23
C LYS A 57 -5.51 1.34 13.37
N THR A 58 -5.13 0.24 12.75
CA THR A 58 -5.89 -1.03 12.83
C THR A 58 -6.03 -1.50 14.28
N ILE A 59 -4.97 -1.44 15.09
CA ILE A 59 -5.02 -1.78 16.52
C ILE A 59 -5.95 -0.85 17.30
N ARG A 60 -5.92 0.46 17.03
CA ARG A 60 -6.80 1.42 17.72
C ARG A 60 -8.27 1.18 17.41
N HIS A 61 -8.58 0.74 16.19
CA HIS A 61 -9.95 0.41 15.77
C HIS A 61 -10.40 -0.99 16.22
N SER A 62 -9.48 -1.87 16.66
CA SER A 62 -9.79 -3.21 17.15
C SER A 62 -9.75 -3.36 18.67
N TRP A 63 -9.58 -2.26 19.43
CA TRP A 63 -9.59 -2.31 20.89
C TRP A 63 -11.00 -2.64 21.44
N PRO A 64 -11.19 -3.71 22.23
CA PRO A 64 -12.49 -4.22 22.68
C PRO A 64 -13.11 -3.43 23.86
N GLY A 65 -12.77 -2.14 23.98
CA GLY A 65 -13.22 -1.29 25.09
C GLY A 65 -14.60 -0.66 24.90
N ASP A 66 -15.23 -0.83 23.73
CA ASP A 66 -16.49 -0.18 23.37
C ASP A 66 -17.71 -1.10 23.55
N SER A 67 -17.61 -2.07 24.46
CA SER A 67 -18.77 -2.87 24.87
C SER A 67 -19.64 -2.02 25.81
N PRO A 68 -20.91 -1.71 25.49
CA PRO A 68 -21.78 -1.04 26.44
C PRO A 68 -21.93 -1.89 27.70
N PRO A 69 -22.09 -1.28 28.90
CA PRO A 69 -22.14 -2.03 30.14
C PRO A 69 -23.29 -3.04 30.11
N PRO A 70 -23.17 -4.20 30.81
CA PRO A 70 -24.24 -5.17 30.89
C PRO A 70 -25.48 -4.48 31.45
N ARG A 71 -26.59 -4.50 30.70
CA ARG A 71 -27.87 -4.05 31.24
C ARG A 71 -28.38 -5.16 32.16
N GLU A 72 -28.49 -4.84 33.45
CA GLU A 72 -29.25 -5.61 34.45
C GLU A 72 -30.75 -5.60 34.13
#